data_AF-A0A4V2MNI9-F1
#
_entry.id   AF-A0A4V2MNI9-F1
#
_cell.length_a   1.000
_cell.length_b   1.000
_cell.length_c   1.000
_cell.angle_alpha   90.00
_cell.angle_beta   90.00
_cell.angle_gamma   90.00
#
_symmetry.space_group_name_H-M   'P 1'
#
loop_
_entity.id
_entity.type
_entity.pdbx_description
1 polymer ?
#
loop_
_entity_poly.entity_id
_entity_poly.type
_entity_poly.pdbx_seq_one_letter_code
_entity_poly.pdbx_strand_id
1 'polypeptide(L)'
;MDLTLINTKLDIIKRISKKADIKDGFTGDFIDPIWTKKSMVVFQQGNASSISIYDGHLNFSKNIKLFNKIYPYFLPSISSQAVMTNFGPNRYDFLLSVYRLDVSQNTAEFYSKSATFLRLAIDTSGNILEKTFLAPYNSFTEVKAALDDNTKDWDGPSPSFDYFNGETYVFYEFSDKLFIYDSSFRKPKEIPLMWPDYNWERSNVSFTKKGVKTDIGESMKTSFKLRFSKPFLIDLKYKDGLVFMHFIKPVKDEALPQTSIQERDFIYQTFLLIIDPKAPTNQKYIDLKDDFSPYSKIYPLDRNNIMLFGNFKKTDNYELIKIKLNDKN
;
A
#
# COMPACT_ATOMS: atom_id res chain seq x y z
N MET A 1 16.38 -9.48 -1.98
CA MET A 1 16.15 -9.10 -0.57
C MET A 1 15.73 -10.33 0.23
N ASP A 2 16.42 -10.68 1.31
CA ASP A 2 16.00 -11.79 2.17
C ASP A 2 14.87 -11.33 3.09
N LEU A 3 13.99 -12.24 3.51
CA LEU A 3 13.03 -11.93 4.56
C LEU A 3 13.71 -12.13 5.92
N THR A 4 13.85 -11.06 6.69
CA THR A 4 14.48 -11.09 8.01
C THR A 4 13.43 -10.92 9.09
N LEU A 5 13.33 -11.91 9.99
CA LEU A 5 12.50 -11.83 11.18
C LEU A 5 13.33 -11.27 12.33
N ILE A 6 12.82 -10.21 12.94
CA ILE A 6 13.46 -9.50 14.03
C ILE A 6 12.53 -9.54 15.25
N ASN A 7 13.07 -9.81 16.44
CA ASN A 7 12.29 -9.78 17.68
C ASN A 7 12.08 -8.34 18.19
N THR A 8 11.32 -8.19 19.28
CA THR A 8 11.08 -6.87 19.90
C THR A 8 12.31 -6.23 20.54
N LYS A 9 13.41 -6.97 20.70
CA LYS A 9 14.73 -6.50 21.15
C LYS A 9 15.68 -6.17 19.99
N LEU A 10 15.19 -6.24 18.75
CA LEU A 10 15.96 -6.05 17.52
C LEU A 10 16.97 -7.16 17.19
N ASP A 11 16.87 -8.32 17.84
CA ASP A 11 17.67 -9.49 17.47
C ASP A 11 17.10 -10.18 16.24
N ILE A 12 17.98 -10.60 15.33
CA ILE A 12 17.59 -11.41 14.17
C ILE A 12 17.27 -12.83 14.65
N ILE A 13 15.99 -13.22 14.58
CA ILE A 13 15.52 -14.56 14.92
C ILE A 13 15.82 -15.53 13.77
N LYS A 14 15.51 -15.12 12.54
CA LYS A 14 15.64 -15.96 11.35
C LYS A 14 15.84 -15.08 10.11
N ARG A 15 16.64 -15.57 9.17
CA ARG A 15 16.70 -15.07 7.79
C ARG A 15 16.19 -16.16 6.86
N ILE A 16 15.27 -15.80 5.97
CA ILE A 16 14.80 -16.67 4.90
C ILE A 16 15.41 -16.15 3.60
N SER A 17 16.39 -16.89 3.10
CA SER A 17 17.08 -16.57 1.86
C SER A 17 16.28 -17.01 0.65
N LYS A 18 16.11 -16.09 -0.30
CA LYS A 18 15.43 -16.37 -1.58
C LYS A 18 16.06 -17.53 -2.36
N LYS A 19 17.39 -17.66 -2.32
CA LYS A 19 18.15 -18.63 -3.14
C LYS A 19 18.36 -19.98 -2.46
N ALA A 20 18.45 -20.00 -1.12
CA ALA A 20 18.74 -21.21 -0.38
C ALA A 20 17.47 -21.92 0.13
N ASP A 21 16.44 -21.16 0.50
CA ASP A 21 15.30 -21.69 1.25
C ASP A 21 14.05 -21.92 0.40
N ILE A 22 13.97 -21.38 -0.83
CA ILE A 22 12.86 -21.59 -1.76
C ILE A 22 13.30 -22.50 -2.91
N LYS A 23 12.77 -23.73 -2.93
CA LYS A 23 13.16 -24.77 -3.90
C LYS A 23 12.45 -24.66 -5.26
N ASP A 24 11.30 -23.98 -5.33
CA ASP A 24 10.40 -24.02 -6.51
C ASP A 24 10.51 -22.82 -7.47
N GLY A 25 11.71 -22.25 -7.63
CA GLY A 25 11.95 -21.18 -8.59
C GLY A 25 11.25 -19.88 -8.20
N PHE A 26 11.89 -19.15 -7.30
CA PHE A 26 11.49 -17.80 -6.88
C PHE A 26 11.66 -16.77 -8.02
N THR A 27 10.69 -15.85 -8.20
CA THR A 27 10.64 -14.97 -9.38
C THR A 27 10.35 -13.48 -9.09
N GLY A 28 10.40 -13.02 -7.82
CA GLY A 28 10.00 -11.64 -7.48
C GLY A 28 10.73 -11.00 -6.28
N ASP A 29 10.07 -10.11 -5.54
CA ASP A 29 10.43 -9.58 -4.23
C ASP A 29 9.38 -9.99 -3.21
N PHE A 30 9.79 -10.22 -1.96
CA PHE A 30 8.81 -10.50 -0.90
C PHE A 30 8.10 -9.20 -0.55
N ILE A 31 6.76 -9.25 -0.55
CA ILE A 31 5.92 -8.19 -0.05
C ILE A 31 4.96 -8.78 0.99
N ASP A 32 4.64 -7.99 2.01
CA ASP A 32 3.63 -8.27 3.04
C ASP A 32 3.65 -9.69 3.62
N PRO A 33 4.54 -9.97 4.59
CA PRO A 33 4.42 -11.18 5.38
C PRO A 33 3.14 -11.13 6.23
N ILE A 34 2.20 -12.03 5.93
CA ILE A 34 0.95 -12.20 6.66
C ILE A 34 1.10 -13.38 7.61
N TRP A 35 1.09 -13.08 8.91
CA TRP A 35 1.16 -14.09 9.96
C TRP A 35 -0.20 -14.73 10.22
N THR A 36 -0.20 -16.05 10.39
CA THR A 36 -1.35 -16.82 10.89
C THR A 36 -0.97 -17.48 12.21
N LYS A 37 -1.92 -18.09 12.91
CA LYS A 37 -1.63 -18.86 14.13
C LYS A 37 -0.68 -20.04 13.91
N LYS A 38 -0.53 -20.53 12.66
CA LYS A 38 0.18 -21.78 12.34
C LYS A 38 1.19 -21.67 11.20
N SER A 39 1.24 -20.54 10.51
CA SER A 39 2.00 -20.37 9.28
C SER A 39 2.26 -18.90 9.01
N MET A 40 3.12 -18.64 8.02
CA MET A 40 3.29 -17.32 7.44
C MET A 40 3.05 -17.44 5.93
N VAL A 41 2.30 -16.49 5.38
CA VAL A 41 2.08 -16.36 3.94
C VAL A 41 2.79 -15.10 3.48
N VAL A 42 3.54 -15.19 2.38
CA VAL A 42 4.26 -14.04 1.83
C VAL A 42 3.92 -13.92 0.36
N PHE A 43 3.42 -12.76 -0.02
CA PHE A 43 3.19 -12.45 -1.42
C PHE A 43 4.51 -12.13 -2.10
N GLN A 44 4.64 -12.57 -3.35
CA GLN A 44 5.81 -12.32 -4.15
C GLN A 44 5.44 -11.50 -5.36
N GLN A 45 6.23 -10.46 -5.58
CA GLN A 45 5.91 -9.40 -6.49
C GLN A 45 7.02 -9.28 -7.55
N GLY A 46 6.68 -9.42 -8.82
CA GLY A 46 7.63 -9.52 -9.94
C GLY A 46 6.96 -10.17 -11.15
N ASN A 47 7.64 -10.30 -12.28
CA ASN A 47 7.03 -10.73 -13.56
C ASN A 47 6.16 -12.00 -13.47
N ALA A 48 6.35 -12.85 -12.47
CA ALA A 48 5.38 -13.88 -12.10
C ALA A 48 4.97 -13.77 -10.62
N SER A 49 3.86 -13.06 -10.34
CA SER A 49 3.29 -12.98 -8.99
C SER A 49 3.03 -14.38 -8.42
N SER A 50 3.34 -14.59 -7.14
CA SER A 50 3.11 -15.87 -6.47
C SER A 50 2.90 -15.70 -4.96
N ILE A 51 2.45 -16.76 -4.30
CA ILE A 51 2.23 -16.81 -2.85
C ILE A 51 3.09 -17.92 -2.28
N SER A 52 4.06 -17.58 -1.44
CA SER A 52 4.83 -18.56 -0.68
C SER A 52 4.25 -18.76 0.69
N ILE A 53 4.16 -20.03 1.08
CA ILE A 53 3.60 -20.45 2.36
C ILE A 53 4.71 -21.14 3.15
N TYR A 54 4.88 -20.67 4.39
CA TYR A 54 5.81 -21.19 5.36
C TYR A 54 5.05 -21.79 6.54
N ASP A 55 5.54 -22.88 7.10
CA ASP A 55 4.97 -23.46 8.31
C ASP A 55 5.22 -22.59 9.57
N GLY A 56 4.75 -23.04 10.74
CA GLY A 56 4.94 -22.34 12.01
C GLY A 56 6.40 -22.28 12.49
N HIS A 57 7.29 -23.09 11.91
CA HIS A 57 8.74 -23.04 12.12
C HIS A 57 9.45 -22.22 11.02
N LEU A 58 8.67 -21.58 10.14
CA LEU A 58 9.11 -20.78 9.00
C LEU A 58 9.90 -21.59 7.97
N ASN A 59 9.65 -22.88 7.87
CA ASN A 59 10.18 -23.69 6.77
C ASN A 59 9.29 -23.50 5.56
N PHE A 60 9.90 -23.39 4.38
CA PHE A 60 9.16 -23.29 3.13
C PHE A 60 8.33 -24.56 2.92
N SER A 61 7.02 -24.39 2.73
CA SER A 61 6.08 -25.48 2.49
C SER A 61 5.71 -25.60 1.02
N LYS A 62 5.30 -24.49 0.39
CA LYS A 62 4.82 -24.48 -1.01
C LYS A 62 4.81 -23.09 -1.62
N ASN A 63 4.82 -23.04 -2.95
CA ASN A 63 4.63 -21.82 -3.74
C ASN A 63 3.42 -21.93 -4.70
N ILE A 64 2.54 -20.93 -4.69
CA ILE A 64 1.35 -20.85 -5.54
C ILE A 64 1.55 -19.75 -6.58
N LYS A 65 1.80 -20.14 -7.84
CA LYS A 65 1.94 -19.18 -8.95
C LYS A 65 0.59 -18.54 -9.31
N LEU A 66 0.54 -17.21 -9.42
CA LEU A 66 -0.66 -16.43 -9.71
C LEU A 66 -0.73 -15.92 -11.16
N PHE A 67 0.40 -15.74 -11.84
CA PHE A 67 0.49 -15.03 -13.14
C PHE A 67 -0.55 -15.47 -14.20
N ASN A 68 -0.79 -16.78 -14.40
CA ASN A 68 -1.80 -17.28 -15.35
C ASN A 68 -3.21 -17.41 -14.74
N LYS A 69 -3.31 -17.31 -13.42
CA LYS A 69 -4.53 -17.55 -12.65
C LYS A 69 -5.38 -16.27 -12.52
N ILE A 70 -4.71 -15.10 -12.51
CA ILE A 70 -5.36 -13.80 -12.33
C ILE A 70 -5.18 -12.83 -13.51
N TYR A 71 -4.52 -13.22 -14.62
CA TYR A 71 -4.39 -12.41 -15.83
C TYR A 71 -5.77 -11.84 -16.30
N PRO A 72 -5.85 -10.58 -16.77
CA PRO A 72 -4.75 -9.62 -17.00
C PRO A 72 -4.33 -8.82 -15.75
N TYR A 73 -4.72 -9.24 -14.54
CA TYR A 73 -4.42 -8.51 -13.31
C TYR A 73 -3.12 -8.94 -12.64
N PHE A 74 -2.56 -8.03 -11.84
CA PHE A 74 -1.27 -8.17 -11.16
C PHE A 74 -1.20 -7.35 -9.87
N LEU A 75 -0.27 -7.72 -8.97
CA LEU A 75 0.01 -7.04 -7.70
C LEU A 75 1.08 -5.94 -7.88
N PRO A 76 0.76 -4.64 -7.76
CA PRO A 76 1.71 -3.53 -7.98
C PRO A 76 2.94 -3.48 -7.06
N SER A 77 4.05 -2.86 -7.47
CA SER A 77 5.35 -3.02 -6.78
C SER A 77 5.63 -2.21 -5.54
N ILE A 78 5.14 -0.99 -5.48
CA ILE A 78 5.62 -0.02 -4.50
C ILE A 78 4.60 0.19 -3.38
N SER A 79 3.37 -0.24 -3.61
CA SER A 79 2.19 0.02 -2.78
C SER A 79 1.19 -1.13 -2.79
N SER A 80 1.61 -2.35 -3.19
CA SER A 80 0.76 -3.51 -2.97
C SER A 80 0.61 -3.74 -1.49
N GLN A 81 -0.65 -3.79 -1.07
CA GLN A 81 -1.04 -4.39 0.18
C GLN A 81 -1.85 -5.64 -0.11
N ALA A 82 -1.60 -6.68 0.68
CA ALA A 82 -2.38 -7.90 0.71
C ALA A 82 -2.81 -8.18 2.14
N VAL A 83 -4.09 -8.52 2.32
CA VAL A 83 -4.60 -9.00 3.61
C VAL A 83 -5.26 -10.34 3.41
N MET A 84 -5.15 -11.18 4.43
CA MET A 84 -5.85 -12.45 4.48
C MET A 84 -7.08 -12.28 5.35
N THR A 85 -8.26 -12.40 4.76
CA THR A 85 -9.54 -12.20 5.45
C THR A 85 -10.02 -13.47 6.14
N ASN A 86 -9.52 -14.64 5.74
CA ASN A 86 -9.83 -15.92 6.36
C ASN A 86 -8.71 -16.96 6.11
N PHE A 87 -8.45 -17.79 7.11
CA PHE A 87 -7.52 -18.93 7.03
C PHE A 87 -8.20 -20.18 7.58
N GLY A 88 -8.84 -20.92 6.68
CA GLY A 88 -9.45 -22.20 6.97
C GLY A 88 -8.48 -23.36 6.74
N PRO A 89 -8.79 -24.57 7.26
CA PRO A 89 -7.95 -25.76 7.07
C PRO A 89 -7.73 -26.13 5.59
N ASN A 90 -8.67 -25.76 4.70
CA ASN A 90 -8.65 -26.12 3.27
C ASN A 90 -8.77 -24.91 2.33
N ARG A 91 -8.80 -23.67 2.85
CA ARG A 91 -9.13 -22.46 2.08
C ARG A 91 -8.44 -21.23 2.66
N TYR A 92 -7.86 -20.43 1.78
CA TYR A 92 -7.33 -19.11 2.08
C TYR A 92 -8.14 -18.07 1.32
N ASP A 93 -8.64 -17.06 2.02
CA ASP A 93 -9.30 -15.92 1.39
C ASP A 93 -8.41 -14.70 1.51
N PHE A 94 -8.07 -14.11 0.37
CA PHE A 94 -7.25 -12.92 0.26
C PHE A 94 -8.04 -11.76 -0.32
N LEU A 95 -7.73 -10.56 0.15
CA LEU A 95 -8.07 -9.32 -0.51
C LEU A 95 -6.76 -8.64 -0.93
N LEU A 96 -6.68 -8.34 -2.22
CA LEU A 96 -5.47 -7.90 -2.89
C LEU A 96 -5.72 -6.58 -3.61
N SER A 97 -4.82 -5.61 -3.46
CA SER A 97 -4.74 -4.49 -4.42
C SER A 97 -4.29 -5.03 -5.79
N VAL A 98 -4.99 -4.69 -6.87
CA VAL A 98 -4.68 -5.21 -8.22
C VAL A 98 -4.76 -4.15 -9.29
N TYR A 99 -3.88 -4.27 -10.30
CA TYR A 99 -3.91 -3.49 -11.53
C TYR A 99 -3.95 -4.38 -12.76
N ARG A 100 -4.46 -3.86 -13.87
CA ARG A 100 -4.35 -4.51 -15.18
C ARG A 100 -2.97 -4.27 -15.80
N LEU A 101 -2.39 -5.31 -16.39
CA LEU A 101 -1.10 -5.26 -17.11
C LEU A 101 -1.24 -4.91 -18.59
N ASP A 102 -2.42 -5.14 -19.16
CA ASP A 102 -2.68 -4.95 -20.59
C ASP A 102 -3.04 -3.51 -20.96
N VAL A 103 -3.16 -2.62 -19.97
CA VAL A 103 -3.46 -1.19 -20.12
C VAL A 103 -2.57 -0.38 -19.18
N SER A 104 -2.04 0.75 -19.65
CA SER A 104 -1.14 1.59 -18.85
C SER A 104 -1.91 2.45 -17.85
N GLN A 105 -1.46 2.49 -16.60
CA GLN A 105 -2.03 3.31 -15.52
C GLN A 105 -2.03 4.83 -15.78
N ASN A 106 -1.31 5.28 -16.81
CA ASN A 106 -1.29 6.69 -17.23
C ASN A 106 -2.36 7.00 -18.29
N THR A 107 -3.18 6.03 -18.68
CA THR A 107 -4.23 6.20 -19.70
C THR A 107 -5.62 6.21 -19.09
N ALA A 108 -6.56 6.95 -19.68
CA ALA A 108 -7.98 6.91 -19.28
C ALA A 108 -8.57 5.48 -19.38
N GLU A 109 -8.12 4.70 -20.37
CA GLU A 109 -8.56 3.31 -20.56
C GLU A 109 -8.33 2.43 -19.32
N PHE A 110 -7.25 2.66 -18.56
CA PHE A 110 -6.98 1.93 -17.33
C PHE A 110 -8.09 2.13 -16.30
N TYR A 111 -8.45 3.37 -16.00
CA TYR A 111 -9.45 3.69 -14.97
C TYR A 111 -10.87 3.35 -15.40
N SER A 112 -11.14 3.33 -16.71
CA SER A 112 -12.42 2.89 -17.25
C SER A 112 -12.64 1.37 -17.19
N LYS A 113 -11.56 0.57 -17.11
CA LYS A 113 -11.62 -0.90 -17.28
C LYS A 113 -11.08 -1.71 -16.10
N SER A 114 -10.53 -1.07 -15.07
CA SER A 114 -9.83 -1.75 -13.98
C SER A 114 -10.63 -1.71 -12.68
N ALA A 115 -10.46 -2.75 -11.89
CA ALA A 115 -10.84 -2.81 -10.48
C ALA A 115 -9.67 -2.38 -9.60
N THR A 116 -9.97 -1.89 -8.40
CA THR A 116 -8.96 -1.57 -7.38
C THR A 116 -8.55 -2.81 -6.58
N PHE A 117 -9.48 -3.74 -6.39
CA PHE A 117 -9.29 -4.92 -5.56
C PHE A 117 -9.65 -6.23 -6.26
N LEU A 118 -8.97 -7.29 -5.83
CA LEU A 118 -9.34 -8.67 -6.11
C LEU A 118 -9.54 -9.42 -4.79
N ARG A 119 -10.73 -10.01 -4.62
CA ARG A 119 -10.97 -11.07 -3.65
C ARG A 119 -10.64 -12.41 -4.30
N LEU A 120 -9.72 -13.14 -3.68
CA LEU A 120 -9.19 -14.39 -4.21
C LEU A 120 -9.30 -15.48 -3.14
N ALA A 121 -10.09 -16.52 -3.43
CA ALA A 121 -10.14 -17.71 -2.61
C ALA A 121 -9.30 -18.81 -3.27
N ILE A 122 -8.40 -19.41 -2.50
CA ILE A 122 -7.51 -20.48 -2.98
C ILE A 122 -7.59 -21.66 -2.02
N ASP A 123 -7.65 -22.88 -2.54
CA ASP A 123 -7.53 -24.07 -1.70
C ASP A 123 -6.07 -24.34 -1.25
N THR A 124 -5.88 -25.30 -0.37
CA THR A 124 -4.55 -25.72 0.09
C THR A 124 -3.67 -26.33 -1.00
N SER A 125 -4.26 -26.78 -2.11
CA SER A 125 -3.53 -27.30 -3.28
C SER A 125 -3.11 -26.19 -4.25
N GLY A 126 -3.56 -24.95 -4.01
CA GLY A 126 -3.27 -23.79 -4.84
C GLY A 126 -4.26 -23.56 -5.97
N ASN A 127 -5.39 -24.27 -6.03
CA ASN A 127 -6.45 -24.02 -7.01
C ASN A 127 -7.27 -22.79 -6.62
N ILE A 128 -7.64 -21.98 -7.61
CA ILE A 128 -8.59 -20.89 -7.36
C ILE A 128 -9.98 -21.50 -7.18
N LEU A 129 -10.60 -21.19 -6.05
CA LEU A 129 -12.00 -21.50 -5.75
C LEU A 129 -12.93 -20.34 -6.15
N GLU A 130 -12.49 -19.10 -5.92
CA GLU A 130 -13.27 -17.89 -6.18
C GLU A 130 -12.36 -16.74 -6.60
N LYS A 131 -12.82 -15.92 -7.56
CA LYS A 131 -12.11 -14.73 -8.04
C LYS A 131 -13.13 -13.62 -8.32
N THR A 132 -13.14 -12.59 -7.49
CA THR A 132 -14.13 -11.52 -7.56
C THR A 132 -13.43 -10.16 -7.55
N PHE A 133 -13.62 -9.38 -8.62
CA PHE A 133 -13.08 -8.03 -8.72
C PHE A 133 -14.02 -7.02 -8.05
N LEU A 134 -13.46 -6.10 -7.27
CA LEU A 134 -14.21 -5.21 -6.38
C LEU A 134 -13.80 -3.75 -6.59
N ALA A 135 -14.71 -2.83 -6.29
CA ALA A 135 -14.53 -1.38 -6.37
C ALA A 135 -13.84 -0.92 -7.69
N PRO A 136 -14.56 -0.97 -8.83
CA PRO A 136 -14.09 -0.43 -10.10
C PRO A 136 -13.68 1.05 -9.99
N TYR A 137 -12.59 1.48 -10.62
CA TYR A 137 -12.14 2.89 -10.54
C TYR A 137 -13.22 3.86 -11.05
N ASN A 138 -13.90 3.53 -12.15
CA ASN A 138 -14.98 4.36 -12.69
C ASN A 138 -16.25 4.40 -11.81
N SER A 139 -16.27 3.77 -10.64
CA SER A 139 -17.36 3.93 -9.66
C SER A 139 -17.18 5.16 -8.76
N PHE A 140 -15.96 5.68 -8.64
CA PHE A 140 -15.65 6.85 -7.81
C PHE A 140 -15.91 8.16 -8.56
N THR A 141 -16.48 9.15 -7.87
CA THR A 141 -16.82 10.46 -8.46
C THR A 141 -15.59 11.20 -8.96
N GLU A 142 -14.50 11.18 -8.19
CA GLU A 142 -13.23 11.82 -8.50
C GLU A 142 -12.61 11.24 -9.78
N VAL A 143 -12.69 9.92 -9.96
CA VAL A 143 -12.20 9.25 -11.18
C VAL A 143 -13.10 9.56 -12.38
N LYS A 144 -14.42 9.62 -12.20
CA LYS A 144 -15.33 10.00 -13.30
C LYS A 144 -15.04 11.42 -13.79
N ALA A 145 -14.90 12.37 -12.88
CA ALA A 145 -14.53 13.75 -13.22
C ALA A 145 -13.19 13.81 -13.98
N ALA A 146 -12.18 13.09 -13.47
CA ALA A 146 -10.89 12.96 -14.13
C ALA A 146 -10.98 12.38 -15.55
N LEU A 147 -11.84 11.36 -15.77
CA LEU A 147 -12.08 10.77 -17.09
C LEU A 147 -12.77 11.75 -18.04
N ASP A 148 -13.75 12.51 -17.54
CA ASP A 148 -14.49 13.52 -18.31
C ASP A 148 -13.58 14.70 -18.71
N ASP A 149 -12.73 15.16 -17.78
CA ASP A 149 -11.77 16.24 -17.98
C ASP A 149 -10.47 15.77 -18.69
N ASN A 150 -10.32 14.45 -18.87
CA ASN A 150 -9.12 13.79 -19.39
C ASN A 150 -7.82 14.20 -18.64
N THR A 151 -7.90 14.40 -17.33
CA THR A 151 -6.77 14.75 -16.46
C THR A 151 -6.77 13.92 -15.18
N LYS A 152 -5.61 13.77 -14.54
CA LYS A 152 -5.45 13.13 -13.23
C LYS A 152 -4.50 13.91 -12.34
N ASP A 153 -4.64 13.76 -11.04
CA ASP A 153 -3.80 14.41 -10.02
C ASP A 153 -3.18 13.44 -9.00
N TRP A 154 -3.14 12.16 -9.34
CA TRP A 154 -2.55 11.09 -8.53
C TRP A 154 -1.48 10.34 -9.30
N ASP A 155 -0.48 9.83 -8.59
CA ASP A 155 0.64 9.12 -9.21
C ASP A 155 0.26 7.66 -9.47
N GLY A 156 -0.04 6.94 -8.40
CA GLY A 156 -0.29 5.50 -8.41
C GLY A 156 -1.78 5.15 -8.29
N PRO A 157 -2.23 4.05 -8.91
CA PRO A 157 -3.60 3.60 -8.72
C PRO A 157 -3.88 2.88 -7.38
N SER A 158 -2.85 2.54 -6.60
CA SER A 158 -2.98 1.53 -5.52
C SER A 158 -3.73 2.10 -4.36
N PRO A 159 -4.82 1.46 -3.93
CA PRO A 159 -5.28 1.68 -2.57
C PRO A 159 -4.22 1.24 -1.56
N SER A 160 -4.06 2.06 -0.52
CA SER A 160 -3.53 1.58 0.75
C SER A 160 -4.70 1.19 1.63
N PHE A 161 -4.65 0.03 2.27
CA PHE A 161 -5.70 -0.51 3.09
C PHE A 161 -5.22 -1.42 4.21
N ASP A 162 -6.07 -1.56 5.22
CA ASP A 162 -5.94 -2.54 6.30
C ASP A 162 -7.29 -3.22 6.55
N TYR A 163 -7.25 -4.43 7.11
CA TYR A 163 -8.44 -5.23 7.39
C TYR A 163 -8.55 -5.55 8.87
N PHE A 164 -9.70 -5.21 9.46
CA PHE A 164 -9.96 -5.48 10.86
C PHE A 164 -11.44 -5.82 11.08
N ASN A 165 -11.68 -6.95 11.76
CA ASN A 165 -13.00 -7.36 12.25
C ASN A 165 -14.14 -7.28 11.21
N GLY A 166 -13.88 -7.76 9.99
CA GLY A 166 -14.89 -7.77 8.92
C GLY A 166 -14.92 -6.50 8.05
N GLU A 167 -14.21 -5.45 8.43
CA GLU A 167 -14.14 -4.18 7.72
C GLU A 167 -12.78 -3.98 7.05
N THR A 168 -12.81 -3.32 5.89
CA THR A 168 -11.60 -2.90 5.17
C THR A 168 -11.53 -1.38 5.15
N TYR A 169 -10.48 -0.83 5.74
CA TYR A 169 -10.19 0.60 5.80
C TYR A 169 -9.27 0.94 4.64
N VAL A 170 -9.69 1.85 3.76
CA VAL A 170 -9.02 2.09 2.46
C VAL A 170 -8.82 3.58 2.25
N PHE A 171 -7.63 3.96 1.81
CA PHE A 171 -7.34 5.26 1.24
C PHE A 171 -6.91 5.11 -0.22
N TYR A 172 -7.46 5.95 -1.07
CA TYR A 172 -7.11 6.05 -2.48
C TYR A 172 -6.41 7.38 -2.74
N GLU A 173 -5.28 7.37 -3.46
CA GLU A 173 -4.52 8.59 -3.78
C GLU A 173 -5.35 9.66 -4.54
N PHE A 174 -6.41 9.25 -5.24
CA PHE A 174 -7.29 10.14 -5.99
C PHE A 174 -8.37 10.83 -5.11
N SER A 175 -8.50 10.49 -3.82
CA SER A 175 -9.59 10.99 -2.97
C SER A 175 -9.07 11.61 -1.67
N ASP A 176 -9.84 12.54 -1.11
CA ASP A 176 -9.62 13.15 0.20
C ASP A 176 -10.45 12.46 1.30
N LYS A 177 -10.68 11.16 1.16
CA LYS A 177 -11.56 10.39 2.04
C LYS A 177 -10.92 9.09 2.47
N LEU A 178 -11.20 8.71 3.72
CA LEU A 178 -11.07 7.34 4.18
C LEU A 178 -12.36 6.58 3.85
N PHE A 179 -12.23 5.46 3.15
CA PHE A 179 -13.33 4.57 2.81
C PHE A 179 -13.33 3.35 3.74
N ILE A 180 -14.50 2.96 4.21
CA ILE A 180 -14.67 1.77 5.05
C ILE A 180 -15.66 0.84 4.35
N TYR A 181 -15.16 -0.30 3.90
CA TYR A 181 -15.95 -1.34 3.23
C TYR A 181 -16.28 -2.46 4.21
N ASP A 182 -17.51 -2.93 4.17
CA ASP A 182 -17.88 -4.22 4.75
C ASP A 182 -17.47 -5.38 3.82
N SER A 183 -17.78 -6.62 4.21
CA SER A 183 -17.51 -7.80 3.40
C SER A 183 -18.25 -7.84 2.05
N SER A 184 -19.28 -7.01 1.83
CA SER A 184 -20.02 -6.97 0.56
C SER A 184 -19.33 -6.10 -0.49
N PHE A 185 -18.52 -5.11 -0.08
CA PHE A 185 -17.82 -4.16 -0.97
C PHE A 185 -18.75 -3.36 -1.92
N ARG A 186 -20.05 -3.23 -1.60
CA ARG A 186 -21.02 -2.56 -2.49
C ARG A 186 -21.02 -1.04 -2.38
N LYS A 187 -21.09 -0.50 -1.15
CA LYS A 187 -21.05 0.94 -0.89
C LYS A 187 -20.26 1.20 0.39
N PRO A 188 -19.13 1.92 0.32
CA PRO A 188 -18.35 2.23 1.51
C PRO A 188 -19.04 3.31 2.36
N LYS A 189 -18.75 3.30 3.66
CA LYS A 189 -18.84 4.51 4.48
C LYS A 189 -17.65 5.40 4.13
N GLU A 190 -17.90 6.68 3.93
CA GLU A 190 -16.88 7.67 3.57
C GLU A 190 -16.66 8.64 4.74
N ILE A 191 -15.42 8.86 5.12
CA ILE A 191 -15.00 9.84 6.12
C ILE A 191 -14.09 10.85 5.42
N PRO A 192 -14.54 12.10 5.22
CA PRO A 192 -13.68 13.16 4.70
C PRO A 192 -12.45 13.37 5.60
N LEU A 193 -11.28 13.50 5.00
CA LEU A 193 -10.05 13.80 5.72
C LEU A 193 -9.97 15.30 5.99
N MET A 194 -9.59 15.66 7.21
CA MET A 194 -9.30 17.03 7.59
C MET A 194 -7.80 17.26 7.45
N TRP A 195 -7.40 17.82 6.31
CA TRP A 195 -6.00 18.12 6.06
C TRP A 195 -5.51 19.25 6.97
N PRO A 196 -4.29 19.14 7.54
CA PRO A 196 -3.67 20.29 8.18
C PRO A 196 -3.46 21.43 7.17
N ASP A 197 -3.37 22.67 7.66
CA ASP A 197 -3.17 23.90 6.85
C ASP A 197 -1.75 23.99 6.28
N TYR A 198 -1.33 22.97 5.52
CA TYR A 198 -0.17 23.05 4.66
C TYR A 198 -0.54 23.85 3.41
N ASN A 199 0.35 24.72 2.94
CA ASN A 199 0.16 25.38 1.66
C ASN A 199 0.50 24.40 0.52
N TRP A 200 -0.50 23.86 -0.16
CA TRP A 200 -0.33 22.92 -1.27
C TRP A 200 -1.44 23.06 -2.32
N GLU A 201 -1.12 22.64 -3.54
CA GLU A 201 -2.04 22.64 -4.67
C GLU A 201 -1.93 21.33 -5.44
N ARG A 202 -3.07 20.80 -5.88
CA ARG A 202 -3.11 19.57 -6.69
C ARG A 202 -2.45 19.84 -8.04
N SER A 203 -1.39 19.10 -8.35
CA SER A 203 -0.85 19.07 -9.71
C SER A 203 -1.73 18.20 -10.60
N ASN A 204 -2.18 18.75 -11.73
CA ASN A 204 -2.98 18.02 -12.71
C ASN A 204 -2.17 17.74 -13.97
N VAL A 205 -2.30 16.53 -14.52
CA VAL A 205 -1.72 16.15 -15.82
C VAL A 205 -2.71 15.43 -16.68
N SER A 206 -2.62 15.59 -18.00
CA SER A 206 -3.48 14.85 -18.93
C SER A 206 -3.16 13.37 -18.94
N PHE A 207 -4.17 12.52 -19.13
CA PHE A 207 -3.92 11.11 -19.44
C PHE A 207 -3.13 10.99 -20.75
N THR A 208 -2.16 10.07 -20.76
CA THR A 208 -1.38 9.75 -21.95
C THR A 208 -2.29 9.08 -23.00
N LYS A 209 -2.12 9.45 -24.27
CA LYS A 209 -2.82 8.77 -25.37
C LYS A 209 -2.29 7.34 -25.53
N LYS A 210 -3.19 6.41 -25.85
CA LYS A 210 -2.84 5.00 -26.10
C LYS A 210 -1.77 4.89 -27.19
N GLY A 211 -0.74 4.08 -26.94
CA GLY A 211 0.34 3.80 -27.91
C GLY A 211 1.44 4.86 -27.99
N VAL A 212 1.35 5.94 -27.22
CA VAL A 212 2.43 6.93 -27.13
C VAL A 212 3.51 6.40 -26.18
N LYS A 213 4.76 6.34 -26.68
CA LYS A 213 5.92 6.11 -25.82
C LYS A 213 6.22 7.38 -25.05
N THR A 214 6.22 7.30 -23.73
CA THR A 214 6.64 8.40 -22.85
C THR A 214 8.12 8.26 -22.55
N ASP A 215 8.86 9.36 -22.54
CA ASP A 215 10.22 9.37 -22.04
C ASP A 215 10.22 8.94 -20.55
N ILE A 216 11.12 8.03 -20.19
CA ILE A 216 11.14 7.46 -18.83
C ILE A 216 11.52 8.54 -17.80
N GLY A 217 12.44 9.44 -18.14
CA GLY A 217 12.84 10.55 -17.28
C GLY A 217 11.70 11.54 -17.06
N GLU A 218 11.00 11.94 -18.12
CA GLU A 218 9.84 12.83 -18.03
C GLU A 218 8.68 12.17 -17.25
N SER A 219 8.45 10.88 -17.45
CA SER A 219 7.45 10.12 -16.71
C SER A 219 7.77 10.09 -15.22
N MET A 220 9.03 9.89 -14.82
CA MET A 220 9.42 9.91 -13.41
C MET A 220 9.23 11.28 -12.76
N LYS A 221 9.63 12.37 -13.44
CA LYS A 221 9.41 13.73 -12.93
C LYS A 221 7.93 14.04 -12.75
N THR A 222 7.10 13.61 -13.70
CA THR A 222 5.64 13.74 -13.62
C THR A 222 5.09 12.97 -12.42
N SER A 223 5.52 11.72 -12.23
CA SER A 223 5.14 10.89 -11.07
C SER A 223 5.49 11.56 -9.75
N PHE A 224 6.70 12.10 -9.59
CA PHE A 224 7.09 12.79 -8.35
C PHE A 224 6.28 14.05 -8.09
N LYS A 225 6.00 14.83 -9.14
CA LYS A 225 5.13 16.01 -9.02
C LYS A 225 3.71 15.64 -8.58
N LEU A 226 3.11 14.62 -9.20
CA LEU A 226 1.79 14.13 -8.80
C LEU A 226 1.80 13.60 -7.36
N ARG A 227 2.79 12.79 -7.02
CA ARG A 227 2.94 12.14 -5.71
C ARG A 227 3.08 13.17 -4.60
N PHE A 228 4.00 14.13 -4.74
CA PHE A 228 4.42 14.99 -3.64
C PHE A 228 3.83 16.41 -3.68
N SER A 229 2.96 16.75 -4.64
CA SER A 229 2.24 18.04 -4.64
C SER A 229 1.15 18.13 -3.58
N LYS A 230 0.73 17.00 -3.02
CA LYS A 230 -0.29 16.89 -1.96
C LYS A 230 0.18 15.90 -0.89
N PRO A 231 -0.51 15.80 0.28
CA PRO A 231 -0.18 14.77 1.26
C PRO A 231 -0.19 13.37 0.64
N PHE A 232 0.94 12.67 0.70
CA PHE A 232 1.10 11.34 0.11
C PHE A 232 1.13 10.28 1.19
N LEU A 233 0.21 9.32 1.14
CA LEU A 233 0.13 8.27 2.14
C LEU A 233 1.26 7.25 1.96
N ILE A 234 2.03 7.04 3.02
CA ILE A 234 3.08 6.02 3.11
C ILE A 234 2.51 4.69 3.62
N ASP A 235 1.67 4.75 4.65
CA ASP A 235 1.14 3.57 5.33
C ASP A 235 -0.16 3.86 6.08
N LEU A 236 -1.02 2.85 6.15
CA LEU A 236 -2.30 2.88 6.85
C LEU A 236 -2.40 1.65 7.75
N LYS A 237 -2.79 1.87 9.01
CA LYS A 237 -2.99 0.81 10.00
C LYS A 237 -4.21 1.06 10.87
N TYR A 238 -4.95 0.01 11.19
CA TYR A 238 -6.00 0.04 12.20
C TYR A 238 -5.51 -0.57 13.51
N LYS A 239 -5.79 0.10 14.64
CA LYS A 239 -5.52 -0.43 15.98
C LYS A 239 -6.44 0.19 17.02
N ASP A 240 -7.01 -0.65 17.89
CA ASP A 240 -7.77 -0.26 19.09
C ASP A 240 -8.87 0.79 18.86
N GLY A 241 -9.58 0.68 17.73
CA GLY A 241 -10.65 1.60 17.35
C GLY A 241 -10.22 2.81 16.54
N LEU A 242 -8.92 2.96 16.26
CA LEU A 242 -8.36 4.11 15.55
C LEU A 242 -7.71 3.68 14.24
N VAL A 243 -7.82 4.54 13.23
CA VAL A 243 -7.08 4.44 11.97
C VAL A 243 -5.92 5.42 12.03
N PHE A 244 -4.71 4.90 11.86
CA PHE A 244 -3.47 5.66 11.79
C PHE A 244 -3.06 5.73 10.33
N MET A 245 -2.90 6.95 9.83
CA MET A 245 -2.50 7.23 8.45
C MET A 245 -1.23 8.06 8.48
N HIS A 246 -0.15 7.53 7.89
CA HIS A 246 1.16 8.18 7.87
C HIS A 246 1.42 8.80 6.52
N PHE A 247 1.60 10.12 6.49
CA PHE A 247 1.70 10.89 5.25
C PHE A 247 3.04 11.61 5.13
N ILE A 248 3.57 11.67 3.92
CA ILE A 248 4.56 12.67 3.50
C ILE A 248 3.85 14.01 3.32
N LYS A 249 4.45 15.08 3.84
CA LYS A 249 3.99 16.45 3.59
C LYS A 249 4.24 16.83 2.12
N PRO A 250 3.42 17.74 1.56
CA PRO A 250 3.69 18.30 0.24
C PRO A 250 5.12 18.87 0.13
N VAL A 251 5.76 18.65 -1.01
CA VAL A 251 7.11 19.11 -1.32
C VAL A 251 7.04 20.09 -2.49
N LYS A 252 7.72 21.23 -2.38
CA LYS A 252 7.79 22.22 -3.45
C LYS A 252 8.46 21.64 -4.70
N ASP A 253 7.95 21.98 -5.88
CA ASP A 253 8.43 21.50 -7.18
C ASP A 253 9.97 21.58 -7.34
N GLU A 254 10.56 22.69 -6.90
CA GLU A 254 12.01 22.96 -6.98
C GLU A 254 12.88 22.06 -6.08
N ALA A 255 12.28 21.45 -5.04
CA ALA A 255 12.94 20.53 -4.14
C ALA A 255 12.70 19.06 -4.52
N LEU A 256 11.85 18.76 -5.51
CA LEU A 256 11.53 17.37 -5.87
C LEU A 256 12.75 16.63 -6.44
N PRO A 257 12.93 15.35 -6.08
CA PRO A 257 13.93 14.51 -6.73
C PRO A 257 13.64 14.42 -8.23
N GLN A 258 14.69 14.28 -9.04
CA GLN A 258 14.59 14.15 -10.50
C GLN A 258 14.79 12.71 -10.98
N THR A 259 15.30 11.83 -10.12
CA THR A 259 15.55 10.41 -10.40
C THR A 259 15.18 9.54 -9.20
N SER A 260 14.97 8.24 -9.42
CA SER A 260 14.69 7.27 -8.35
C SER A 260 15.85 7.13 -7.35
N ILE A 261 17.09 7.33 -7.80
CA ILE A 261 18.27 7.35 -6.93
C ILE A 261 18.20 8.56 -6.00
N GLN A 262 17.85 9.73 -6.54
CA GLN A 262 17.68 10.94 -5.73
C GLN A 262 16.51 10.81 -4.76
N GLU A 263 15.38 10.21 -5.17
CA GLU A 263 14.24 9.95 -4.28
C GLU A 263 14.63 9.08 -3.09
N ARG A 264 15.41 8.01 -3.33
CA ARG A 264 15.84 7.10 -2.26
C ARG A 264 16.59 7.80 -1.14
N ASP A 265 17.40 8.80 -1.51
CA ASP A 265 18.23 9.56 -0.59
C ASP A 265 17.54 10.88 -0.15
N PHE A 266 16.32 11.14 -0.61
CA PHE A 266 15.52 12.29 -0.22
C PHE A 266 14.86 12.02 1.13
N ILE A 267 14.95 12.99 2.03
CA ILE A 267 14.31 12.90 3.34
C ILE A 267 13.08 13.83 3.36
N TYR A 268 11.95 13.28 3.76
CA TYR A 268 10.66 13.93 3.72
C TYR A 268 10.18 14.27 5.12
N GLN A 269 9.57 15.43 5.28
CA GLN A 269 8.77 15.71 6.45
C GLN A 269 7.49 14.87 6.39
N THR A 270 7.11 14.29 7.52
CA THR A 270 5.89 13.47 7.59
C THR A 270 5.01 13.89 8.75
N PHE A 271 3.76 13.46 8.70
CA PHE A 271 2.80 13.63 9.78
C PHE A 271 1.90 12.41 9.90
N LEU A 272 1.29 12.26 11.06
CA LEU A 272 0.26 11.27 11.30
C LEU A 272 -1.10 11.93 11.34
N LEU A 273 -2.06 11.33 10.66
CA LEU A 273 -3.47 11.59 10.83
C LEU A 273 -4.09 10.39 11.55
N ILE A 274 -4.75 10.64 12.68
CA ILE A 274 -5.39 9.63 13.51
C ILE A 274 -6.89 9.91 13.53
N ILE A 275 -7.67 8.92 13.15
CA ILE A 275 -9.11 9.03 12.98
C ILE A 275 -9.78 7.98 13.85
N ASP A 276 -10.73 8.40 14.69
CA ASP A 276 -11.72 7.50 15.27
C ASP A 276 -12.92 7.40 14.31
N PRO A 277 -13.17 6.25 13.66
CA PRO A 277 -14.29 6.11 12.73
C PRO A 277 -15.68 6.33 13.38
N LYS A 278 -15.77 6.28 14.72
CA LYS A 278 -16.99 6.56 15.50
C LYS A 278 -17.14 8.05 15.85
N ALA A 279 -16.04 8.82 15.79
CA ALA A 279 -16.02 10.26 16.01
C ALA A 279 -15.22 10.98 14.89
N PRO A 280 -15.68 10.90 13.62
CA PRO A 280 -14.89 11.28 12.45
C PRO A 280 -14.55 12.77 12.35
N THR A 281 -15.20 13.62 13.14
CA THR A 281 -14.92 15.07 13.23
C THR A 281 -13.74 15.39 14.14
N ASN A 282 -13.33 14.45 15.00
CA ASN A 282 -12.25 14.65 15.98
C ASN A 282 -10.97 13.99 15.46
N GLN A 283 -10.50 14.43 14.28
CA GLN A 283 -9.25 13.93 13.71
C GLN A 283 -8.07 14.61 14.39
N LYS A 284 -7.07 13.81 14.78
CA LYS A 284 -5.85 14.30 15.42
C LYS A 284 -4.72 14.26 14.41
N TYR A 285 -4.01 15.38 14.25
CA TYR A 285 -2.79 15.43 13.46
C TYR A 285 -1.58 15.52 14.39
N ILE A 286 -0.49 14.86 14.04
CA ILE A 286 0.76 14.93 14.80
C ILE A 286 1.89 15.10 13.80
N ASP A 287 2.56 16.23 13.88
CA ASP A 287 3.80 16.46 13.15
C ASP A 287 4.91 15.58 13.71
N LEU A 288 5.49 14.77 12.81
CA LEU A 288 6.64 13.96 13.15
C LEU A 288 7.88 14.83 12.94
N LYS A 289 8.60 15.08 14.03
CA LYS A 289 9.68 16.10 14.10
C LYS A 289 10.95 15.72 13.35
N ASP A 290 11.13 14.45 13.05
CA ASP A 290 12.29 13.96 12.30
C ASP A 290 11.97 13.96 10.80
N ASP A 291 12.99 13.96 9.95
CA ASP A 291 12.81 13.75 8.52
C ASP A 291 12.89 12.23 8.25
N PHE A 292 12.00 11.70 7.39
CA PHE A 292 11.90 10.27 7.12
C PHE A 292 12.15 9.91 5.65
N SER A 293 12.74 8.75 5.41
CA SER A 293 12.66 8.08 4.11
C SER A 293 11.20 7.86 3.69
N PRO A 294 10.88 7.93 2.38
CA PRO A 294 9.52 7.72 1.90
C PRO A 294 9.03 6.27 2.06
N TYR A 295 9.90 5.35 2.49
CA TYR A 295 9.60 3.94 2.72
C TYR A 295 9.44 3.59 4.22
N SER A 296 9.22 4.59 5.06
CA SER A 296 8.93 4.38 6.48
C SER A 296 7.60 3.64 6.69
N LYS A 297 7.43 2.98 7.84
CA LYS A 297 6.23 2.20 8.17
C LYS A 297 5.83 2.45 9.62
N ILE A 298 4.53 2.45 9.86
CA ILE A 298 3.99 2.60 11.23
C ILE A 298 3.49 1.25 11.76
N TYR A 299 3.69 1.06 13.06
CA TYR A 299 3.17 -0.06 13.81
C TYR A 299 2.52 0.47 15.09
N PRO A 300 1.21 0.78 15.05
CA PRO A 300 0.48 1.17 16.25
C PRO A 300 0.51 0.03 17.28
N LEU A 301 1.08 0.32 18.45
CA LEU A 301 1.15 -0.63 19.57
C LEU A 301 -0.16 -0.62 20.35
N ASP A 302 -0.70 0.58 20.56
CA ASP A 302 -1.95 0.87 21.23
C ASP A 302 -2.46 2.26 20.80
N ARG A 303 -3.56 2.74 21.41
CA ARG A 303 -4.15 4.06 21.12
C ARG A 303 -3.20 5.26 21.31
N ASN A 304 -2.18 5.11 22.16
CA ASN A 304 -1.30 6.19 22.61
C ASN A 304 0.16 5.98 22.21
N ASN A 305 0.51 4.85 21.59
CA ASN A 305 1.88 4.53 21.26
C ASN A 305 1.96 3.92 19.87
N ILE A 306 2.90 4.43 19.08
CA ILE A 306 3.26 3.85 17.79
C ILE A 306 4.75 3.52 17.78
N MET A 307 5.13 2.52 16.99
CA MET A 307 6.51 2.40 16.52
C MET A 307 6.57 2.91 15.08
N LEU A 308 7.60 3.68 14.79
CA LEU A 308 7.93 4.11 13.45
C LEU A 308 9.22 3.40 13.03
N PHE A 309 9.15 2.67 11.93
CA PHE A 309 10.29 2.01 11.29
C PHE A 309 10.68 2.79 10.06
N GLY A 310 11.96 3.01 9.84
CA GLY A 310 12.41 3.75 8.66
C GLY A 310 13.91 4.01 8.66
N ASN A 311 14.36 4.76 7.67
CA ASN A 311 15.71 5.28 7.60
C ASN A 311 15.65 6.79 7.89
N PHE A 312 16.33 7.24 8.95
CA PHE A 312 16.10 8.55 9.56
C PHE A 312 17.22 9.57 9.30
N LYS A 313 18.32 9.22 8.59
CA LYS A 313 19.50 10.12 8.47
C LYS A 313 20.35 9.98 7.20
N LYS A 314 19.80 9.55 6.06
CA LYS A 314 20.59 9.17 4.85
C LYS A 314 21.71 8.16 5.16
N THR A 315 21.53 7.35 6.21
CA THR A 315 22.44 6.26 6.57
C THR A 315 21.91 4.95 6.02
N ASP A 316 22.73 3.93 5.83
CA ASP A 316 22.20 2.60 5.45
C ASP A 316 21.44 1.87 6.59
N ASN A 317 21.40 2.47 7.79
CA ASN A 317 20.74 1.91 8.96
C ASN A 317 19.26 2.27 9.01
N TYR A 318 18.44 1.25 9.25
CA TYR A 318 17.04 1.44 9.64
C TYR A 318 16.94 1.52 11.15
N GLU A 319 16.13 2.44 11.66
CA GLU A 319 15.86 2.56 13.10
C GLU A 319 14.40 2.18 13.41
N LEU A 320 14.12 2.00 14.69
CA LEU A 320 12.77 1.77 15.18
C LEU A 320 12.54 2.71 16.35
N ILE A 321 11.69 3.72 16.15
CA ILE A 321 11.45 4.80 17.10
C ILE A 321 10.08 4.60 17.73
N LYS A 322 10.02 4.56 19.07
CA LYS A 322 8.75 4.56 19.79
C LYS A 322 8.29 6.01 20.01
N ILE A 323 7.09 6.33 19.55
CA ILE A 323 6.49 7.66 19.72
C ILE A 323 5.27 7.51 20.63
N LYS A 324 5.26 8.29 21.71
CA LYS A 324 4.10 8.44 22.57
C LYS A 324 3.23 9.60 22.05
N LEU A 325 2.00 9.28 21.70
CA LEU A 325 0.99 10.21 21.24
C LEU A 325 0.40 10.89 22.47
N ASN A 326 0.93 12.06 22.85
CA ASN A 326 0.36 12.83 23.94
C ASN A 326 -0.87 13.61 23.43
N ASP A 327 -1.91 13.78 24.24
CA ASP A 327 -3.11 14.58 23.92
C ASP A 327 -2.88 16.09 23.90
N LYS A 328 -1.62 16.51 24.10
CA LYS A 328 -1.21 17.92 24.06
C LYS A 328 -0.31 18.09 22.84
N ASN A 329 -0.86 18.77 21.84
CA ASN A 329 -0.34 19.07 20.49
C ASN A 329 -0.97 18.17 19.44
#